data_AF-A0A7J7P8P3-F1
#
_entry.id   AF-A0A7J7P8P3-F1
#
_cell.length_a   1.000
_cell.length_b   1.000
_cell.length_c   1.000
_cell.angle_alpha   90.00
_cell.angle_beta   90.00
_cell.angle_gamma   90.00
#
_symmetry.space_group_name_H-M   'P 1'
#
loop_
_entity.id
_entity.type
_entity.pdbx_description
1 polymer ?
#
loop_
_entity_poly.entity_id
_entity_poly.type
_entity_poly.pdbx_seq_one_letter_code
_entity_poly.pdbx_strand_id
1 'polypeptide(L)'
;MREYNATNAFKSLGVHMDDRVAHGRGPSYFVIHRELHHRISVLVPNKEQEASYAQLYIYNPGTTFNICHKINLHLNSYVLKVIQDTLERCNPFSELYRHAYEVLEDAACDNENFNVQAYLYYSISANHRRYNLPSTDEIAVILP
;
A
#
# COMPACT_ATOMS: atom_id res chain seq x y z
N MET A 1 -8.20 10.62 15.79
CA MET A 1 -7.48 9.32 15.84
C MET A 1 -7.47 8.60 14.50
N ARG A 2 -8.62 8.42 13.82
CA ARG A 2 -8.65 7.79 12.48
C ARG A 2 -7.80 8.54 11.44
N GLU A 3 -7.83 9.87 11.43
CA GLU A 3 -7.04 10.67 10.48
C GLU A 3 -5.53 10.51 10.72
N TYR A 4 -5.06 10.58 11.97
CA TYR A 4 -3.65 10.30 12.30
C TYR A 4 -3.20 8.91 11.81
N ASN A 5 -4.06 7.89 11.96
CA ASN A 5 -3.76 6.54 11.46
C ASN A 5 -3.76 6.50 9.93
N ALA A 6 -4.69 7.20 9.28
CA ALA A 6 -4.78 7.26 7.82
C ALA A 6 -3.57 7.97 7.21
N THR A 7 -3.10 9.07 7.81
CA THR A 7 -1.90 9.80 7.37
C THR A 7 -0.65 8.92 7.39
N ASN A 8 -0.55 7.99 8.34
CA ASN A 8 0.62 7.12 8.51
C ASN A 8 0.40 5.70 8.00
N ALA A 9 -0.72 5.43 7.32
CA ALA A 9 -1.06 4.08 6.87
C ALA A 9 -0.12 3.60 5.76
N PHE A 10 0.27 2.32 5.76
CA PHE A 10 1.09 1.75 4.68
C PHE A 10 0.29 1.37 3.43
N LYS A 11 -1.03 1.22 3.58
CA LYS A 11 -1.93 0.73 2.53
C LYS A 11 -3.25 1.48 2.65
N SER A 12 -3.90 1.74 1.52
CA SER A 12 -5.28 2.21 1.54
C SER A 12 -6.25 1.05 1.67
N LEU A 13 -7.39 1.34 2.28
CA LEU A 13 -8.55 0.47 2.24
C LEU A 13 -9.26 0.69 0.90
N GLY A 14 -9.34 -0.36 0.08
CA GLY A 14 -10.20 -0.38 -1.08
C GLY A 14 -11.51 -1.05 -0.71
N VAL A 15 -12.53 -0.27 -0.41
CA VAL A 15 -13.88 -0.79 -0.15
C VAL A 15 -14.90 0.11 -0.83
N HIS A 16 -16.02 -0.48 -1.25
CA HIS A 16 -17.19 0.29 -1.62
C HIS A 16 -17.95 0.65 -0.34
N MET A 17 -17.83 1.89 0.10
CA MET A 17 -18.60 2.39 1.25
C MET A 17 -20.04 2.65 0.83
N ASP A 18 -21.00 2.24 1.66
CA ASP A 18 -22.39 2.67 1.50
C ASP A 18 -22.62 3.96 2.33
N ASP A 19 -22.61 5.08 1.63
CA ASP A 19 -22.77 6.41 2.24
C ASP A 19 -24.18 6.64 2.81
N ARG A 20 -25.14 5.78 2.50
CA ARG A 20 -26.53 5.88 3.01
C ARG A 20 -26.63 5.60 4.50
N VAL A 21 -25.65 4.89 5.07
CA VAL A 21 -25.71 4.36 6.43
C VAL A 21 -25.00 5.27 7.46
N ALA A 22 -24.16 6.21 7.01
CA ALA A 22 -23.33 7.04 7.87
C ALA A 22 -24.05 8.22 8.57
N HIS A 23 -25.34 8.47 8.26
CA HIS A 23 -26.04 9.70 8.65
C HIS A 23 -26.88 9.60 9.94
N GLY A 24 -26.61 8.63 10.82
CA GLY A 24 -27.33 8.44 12.09
C GLY A 24 -26.78 9.28 13.25
N ARG A 25 -27.60 9.51 14.29
CA ARG A 25 -27.20 10.18 15.57
C ARG A 25 -26.33 9.30 16.51
N GLY A 26 -25.78 8.21 16.00
CA GLY A 26 -24.97 7.25 16.78
C GLY A 26 -23.46 7.40 16.53
N PRO A 27 -22.62 6.59 17.21
CA PRO A 27 -21.18 6.54 16.97
C PRO A 27 -20.88 6.26 15.49
N SER A 28 -19.87 6.92 14.91
CA SER A 28 -19.54 6.77 13.48
C SER A 28 -19.18 5.33 13.12
N TYR A 29 -20.00 4.74 12.25
CA TYR A 29 -19.80 3.41 11.68
C TYR A 29 -19.90 3.48 10.15
N PHE A 30 -19.28 2.52 9.46
CA PHE A 30 -19.40 2.34 8.03
C PHE A 30 -19.64 0.86 7.75
N VAL A 31 -20.41 0.56 6.71
CA VAL A 31 -20.70 -0.81 6.28
C VAL A 31 -19.89 -1.11 5.03
N ILE A 32 -19.19 -2.23 5.04
CA ILE A 32 -18.47 -2.74 3.87
C ILE A 32 -19.42 -3.73 3.18
N HIS A 33 -19.77 -3.45 1.93
CA HIS A 33 -20.48 -4.40 1.09
C HIS A 33 -19.49 -5.13 0.18
N ARG A 34 -19.71 -6.44 0.00
CA ARG A 34 -18.87 -7.36 -0.80
C ARG A 34 -17.52 -7.66 -0.12
N GLU A 35 -16.41 -7.50 -0.85
CA GLU A 35 -15.08 -7.90 -0.43
C GLU A 35 -14.25 -6.69 0.01
N LEU A 36 -13.30 -6.95 0.90
CA LEU A 36 -12.29 -6.00 1.34
C LEU A 36 -11.01 -6.25 0.56
N HIS A 37 -10.56 -5.28 -0.24
CA HIS A 37 -9.25 -5.32 -0.86
C HIS A 37 -8.32 -4.27 -0.23
N HIS A 38 -7.06 -4.64 -0.05
CA HIS A 38 -6.02 -3.70 0.32
C HIS A 38 -5.41 -3.11 -0.95
N ARG A 39 -5.49 -1.79 -1.10
CA ARG A 39 -4.84 -1.08 -2.18
C ARG A 39 -3.42 -0.72 -1.73
N ILE A 40 -2.46 -1.44 -2.30
CA ILE A 40 -1.04 -1.14 -2.19
C ILE A 40 -0.69 -0.34 -3.43
N SER A 41 -0.29 0.92 -3.29
CA SER A 41 0.15 1.71 -4.44
C SER A 41 1.43 1.12 -5.01
N VAL A 42 1.74 1.49 -6.26
CA VAL A 42 3.07 1.28 -6.83
C VAL A 42 4.10 1.85 -5.84
N LEU A 43 5.18 1.11 -5.59
CA LEU A 43 6.17 1.50 -4.59
C LEU A 43 6.98 2.71 -5.06
N VAL A 44 7.27 2.80 -6.36
CA VAL A 44 7.93 3.95 -6.96
C VAL A 44 6.91 5.10 -7.10
N PRO A 45 7.15 6.26 -6.47
CA PRO A 45 6.25 7.40 -6.58
C PRO A 45 6.33 8.03 -7.98
N ASN A 46 5.17 8.40 -8.52
CA ASN A 46 5.12 9.19 -9.75
C ASN A 46 5.72 10.58 -9.49
N LYS A 47 6.60 11.07 -10.37
CA LYS A 47 7.28 12.37 -10.20
C LYS A 47 6.31 13.56 -10.07
N GLU A 48 5.10 13.41 -10.58
CA GLU A 48 4.05 14.44 -10.59
C GLU A 48 3.08 14.33 -9.40
N GLN A 49 3.16 13.26 -8.61
CA GLN A 49 2.26 13.01 -7.48
C GLN A 49 3.00 13.05 -6.15
N GLU A 50 2.35 13.62 -5.14
CA GLU A 50 2.88 13.61 -3.79
C GLU A 50 2.83 12.19 -3.21
N ALA A 51 3.90 11.80 -2.51
CA ALA A 51 4.04 10.45 -2.00
C ALA A 51 2.92 10.10 -1.01
N SER A 52 2.44 8.86 -1.06
CA SER A 52 1.38 8.39 -0.18
C SER A 52 1.63 6.96 0.31
N TYR A 53 1.01 6.65 1.45
CA TYR A 53 1.06 5.31 2.05
C TYR A 53 2.48 4.77 2.26
N ALA A 54 2.78 3.56 1.77
CA ALA A 54 4.11 2.95 1.87
C ALA A 54 5.24 3.80 1.25
N GLN A 55 4.94 4.64 0.24
CA GLN A 55 5.93 5.50 -0.42
C GLN A 55 6.53 6.53 0.55
N LEU A 56 5.78 6.92 1.57
CA LEU A 56 6.25 7.83 2.61
C LEU A 56 7.46 7.29 3.38
N TYR A 57 7.64 5.97 3.44
CA TYR A 57 8.74 5.33 4.18
C TYR A 57 10.01 5.15 3.34
N ILE A 58 9.97 5.52 2.06
CA ILE A 58 11.13 5.57 1.17
C ILE A 58 11.94 6.84 1.41
N TYR A 59 11.25 7.95 1.69
CA TYR A 59 11.89 9.23 1.96
C TYR A 59 12.49 9.30 3.35
N ASN A 60 13.43 10.23 3.53
CA ASN A 60 13.92 10.55 4.86
C ASN A 60 12.79 11.11 5.76
N PRO A 61 12.87 10.93 7.09
CA PRO A 61 11.85 11.37 8.03
C PRO A 61 11.40 12.84 7.88
N GLY A 62 12.33 13.73 7.58
CA GLY A 62 12.04 15.16 7.43
C GLY A 62 11.11 15.43 6.24
N THR A 63 11.42 14.84 5.08
CA THR A 63 10.60 14.95 3.87
C THR A 63 9.23 14.33 4.09
N THR A 64 9.17 13.13 4.69
CA THR A 64 7.92 12.43 4.98
C THR A 64 7.02 13.25 5.92
N PHE A 65 7.61 13.85 6.95
CA PHE A 65 6.88 14.72 7.88
C PHE A 65 6.30 15.92 7.17
N ASN A 66 7.08 16.59 6.30
CA ASN A 66 6.64 17.76 5.57
C ASN A 66 5.45 17.43 4.65
N ILE A 67 5.52 16.31 3.93
CA ILE A 67 4.42 15.83 3.08
C ILE A 67 3.16 15.58 3.92
N CYS A 68 3.30 14.80 5.00
CA CYS A 68 2.18 14.47 5.88
C CYS A 68 1.55 15.72 6.50
N HIS A 69 2.37 16.65 6.98
CA HIS A 69 1.90 17.87 7.63
C HIS A 69 1.23 18.83 6.65
N LYS A 70 1.78 19.00 5.44
CA LYS A 70 1.21 19.85 4.39
C LYS A 70 -0.20 19.41 4.00
N ILE A 71 -0.45 18.11 3.95
CA ILE A 71 -1.77 17.55 3.60
C ILE A 71 -2.73 17.57 4.81
N ASN A 72 -2.21 17.58 6.04
CA ASN A 72 -2.98 17.46 7.28
C ASN A 72 -2.73 18.64 8.23
N LEU A 73 -2.83 19.87 7.74
CA LEU A 73 -2.57 21.10 8.52
C LEU A 73 -3.48 21.26 9.74
N HIS A 74 -4.66 20.63 9.72
CA HIS A 74 -5.60 20.63 10.84
C HIS A 74 -5.22 19.65 11.95
N LEU A 75 -4.28 18.72 11.70
CA LEU A 75 -3.76 17.81 12.71
C LEU A 75 -2.62 18.44 13.50
N ASN A 76 -2.47 18.02 14.75
CA ASN A 76 -1.39 18.46 15.62
C ASN A 76 -0.06 17.89 15.10
N SER A 77 0.83 18.78 14.69
CA SER A 77 2.14 18.45 14.11
C SER A 77 3.06 17.70 15.07
N TYR A 78 2.99 18.00 16.38
CA TYR A 78 3.76 17.28 17.39
C TYR A 78 3.30 15.82 17.49
N VAL A 79 1.98 15.58 17.49
CA VAL A 79 1.44 14.21 17.54
C VAL A 79 1.79 13.43 16.27
N LEU A 80 1.69 14.06 15.10
CA LEU A 80 2.12 13.45 13.83
C LEU A 80 3.59 13.04 13.89
N LYS A 81 4.46 13.92 14.38
CA LYS A 81 5.89 13.65 14.49
C LYS A 81 6.19 12.49 15.44
N VAL A 82 5.55 12.45 16.61
CA VAL A 82 5.71 11.34 17.56
C VAL A 82 5.32 10.00 16.94
N ILE A 83 4.20 9.95 16.19
CA ILE A 83 3.76 8.73 15.50
C ILE A 83 4.80 8.31 14.46
N GLN A 84 5.25 9.25 13.64
CA GLN A 84 6.20 8.98 12.56
C GLN A 84 7.55 8.50 13.10
N ASP A 85 8.13 9.20 14.08
CA ASP A 85 9.40 8.82 14.72
C ASP A 85 9.28 7.43 15.39
N THR A 86 8.11 7.11 15.95
CA THR A 86 7.86 5.80 16.56
C THR A 86 7.78 4.70 15.50
N LEU A 87 7.10 4.95 14.38
CA LEU A 87 6.98 4.00 13.28
C LEU A 87 8.33 3.77 12.61
N GLU A 88 9.14 4.80 12.40
CA GLU A 88 10.47 4.63 11.83
C GLU A 88 11.38 3.78 12.73
N ARG A 89 11.34 4.01 14.04
CA ARG A 89 12.16 3.24 14.99
C ARG A 89 11.71 1.80 15.17
N CYS A 90 10.40 1.55 15.18
CA CYS A 90 9.85 0.27 15.63
C CYS A 90 9.25 -0.59 14.51
N ASN A 91 8.97 -0.01 13.34
CA ASN A 91 8.26 -0.74 12.28
C ASN A 91 9.25 -1.37 11.28
N PRO A 92 9.39 -2.71 11.26
CA PRO A 92 10.28 -3.39 10.32
C PRO A 92 9.87 -3.20 8.86
N PHE A 93 8.60 -2.86 8.59
CA PHE A 93 8.14 -2.63 7.22
C PHE A 93 8.74 -1.36 6.61
N SER A 94 9.06 -0.34 7.41
CA SER A 94 9.70 0.88 6.91
C SER A 94 11.02 0.55 6.20
N GLU A 95 11.86 -0.28 6.84
CA GLU A 95 13.12 -0.78 6.27
C GLU A 95 12.87 -1.67 5.05
N LEU A 96 11.90 -2.59 5.14
CA LEU A 96 11.57 -3.48 4.03
C LEU A 96 11.17 -2.71 2.76
N TYR A 97 10.32 -1.69 2.90
CA TYR A 97 9.87 -0.88 1.78
C TYR A 97 11.00 0.00 1.21
N ARG A 98 11.90 0.51 2.07
CA ARG A 98 13.08 1.25 1.61
C ARG A 98 14.03 0.36 0.81
N HIS A 99 14.32 -0.83 1.33
CA HIS A 99 15.16 -1.80 0.63
C HIS A 99 14.54 -2.26 -0.70
N ALA A 100 13.23 -2.52 -0.72
CA ALA A 100 12.54 -2.86 -1.95
C ALA A 100 12.60 -1.73 -3.00
N TYR A 101 12.58 -0.46 -2.56
CA TYR A 101 12.78 0.68 -3.46
C TYR A 101 14.21 0.73 -4.01
N GLU A 102 15.23 0.53 -3.18
CA GLU A 102 16.64 0.47 -3.61
C GLU A 102 16.86 -0.60 -4.69
N VAL A 103 16.32 -1.81 -4.47
CA VAL A 103 16.40 -2.90 -5.45
C VAL A 103 15.73 -2.53 -6.78
N LEU A 104 14.60 -1.81 -6.74
CA LEU A 104 13.90 -1.38 -7.95
C LEU A 104 14.66 -0.27 -8.69
N GLU A 105 15.26 0.67 -7.98
CA GLU A 105 16.08 1.74 -8.58
C GLU A 105 17.37 1.18 -9.19
N ASP A 106 18.06 0.28 -8.50
CA ASP A 106 19.26 -0.39 -9.01
C ASP A 106 18.93 -1.19 -10.28
N ALA A 107 17.83 -1.95 -10.25
CA ALA A 107 17.36 -2.70 -11.40
C ALA A 107 17.00 -1.81 -12.61
N ALA A 108 16.44 -0.62 -12.35
CA ALA A 108 16.13 0.36 -13.39
C ALA A 108 17.39 1.04 -13.97
N CYS A 109 18.46 1.18 -13.18
CA CYS A 109 19.76 1.70 -13.64
C CYS A 109 20.50 0.69 -14.52
N ASP A 110 20.44 -0.60 -14.18
CA ASP A 110 21.20 -1.65 -14.87
C ASP A 110 20.47 -2.26 -16.08
N ASN A 111 19.15 -2.12 -16.20
CA ASN A 111 18.37 -2.61 -17.33
C ASN A 111 17.17 -1.70 -17.62
N GLU A 112 17.08 -1.16 -18.84
CA GLU A 112 15.86 -0.51 -19.36
C GLU A 112 14.64 -1.47 -19.39
N ASN A 113 14.86 -2.79 -19.21
CA ASN A 113 13.87 -3.86 -19.31
C ASN A 113 13.82 -4.78 -18.07
N PHE A 114 13.83 -4.26 -16.84
CA PHE A 114 13.51 -5.08 -15.66
C PHE A 114 12.02 -5.47 -15.67
N ASN A 115 11.67 -6.47 -16.47
CA ASN A 115 10.32 -6.97 -16.63
C ASN A 115 10.18 -8.30 -15.87
N VAL A 116 9.60 -8.23 -14.67
CA VAL A 116 9.22 -9.43 -13.92
C VAL A 116 7.94 -9.99 -14.56
N GLN A 117 8.10 -10.97 -15.44
CA GLN A 117 6.95 -11.66 -16.04
C GLN A 117 6.60 -12.90 -15.21
N ALA A 118 5.36 -12.93 -14.73
CA ALA A 118 4.77 -14.13 -14.17
C ALA A 118 4.00 -14.88 -15.27
N TYR A 119 4.26 -16.17 -15.42
CA TYR A 119 3.55 -17.03 -16.39
C TYR A 119 2.79 -18.12 -15.65
N LEU A 120 1.56 -18.39 -16.11
CA LEU A 120 0.87 -19.63 -15.77
C LEU A 120 1.48 -20.76 -16.59
N TYR A 121 2.17 -21.66 -15.91
CA TYR A 121 2.69 -22.87 -16.54
C TYR A 121 1.64 -23.98 -16.52
N TYR A 122 1.29 -24.47 -17.71
CA TYR A 122 0.41 -25.63 -17.90
C TYR A 122 1.10 -26.68 -18.75
N SER A 123 1.06 -27.94 -18.30
CA SER A 123 1.51 -29.10 -19.07
C SER A 123 0.40 -30.14 -19.10
N ILE A 124 0.20 -30.79 -20.25
CA ILE A 124 -0.76 -31.88 -20.44
C ILE A 124 -0.42 -33.09 -19.55
N SER A 125 0.85 -33.27 -19.18
CA SER A 125 1.28 -34.31 -18.25
C SER A 125 1.17 -33.92 -16.77
N ALA A 126 0.81 -32.66 -16.46
CA ALA A 126 0.67 -32.21 -15.08
C ALA A 126 -0.61 -32.76 -14.45
N ASN A 127 -0.59 -32.93 -13.13
CA ASN A 127 -1.74 -33.44 -12.40
C ASN A 127 -2.95 -32.49 -12.50
N HIS A 128 -3.97 -32.91 -13.24
CA HIS A 128 -5.23 -32.19 -13.48
C HIS A 128 -6.07 -31.90 -12.21
N ARG A 129 -5.62 -32.29 -11.02
CA ARG A 129 -6.24 -31.89 -9.74
C ARG A 129 -5.51 -30.76 -9.04
N ARG A 130 -4.30 -30.40 -9.49
CA ARG A 130 -3.44 -29.39 -8.85
C ARG A 130 -3.04 -28.23 -9.76
N TYR A 131 -2.93 -28.47 -11.06
CA TYR A 131 -2.41 -27.49 -12.02
C TYR A 131 -3.40 -27.25 -13.16
N ASN A 132 -4.62 -26.88 -12.79
CA ASN A 132 -5.63 -26.51 -13.75
C ASN A 132 -5.42 -25.07 -14.22
N LEU A 133 -5.64 -24.85 -15.51
CA LEU A 133 -5.78 -23.48 -16.01
C LEU A 133 -7.00 -22.83 -15.34
N PRO A 134 -6.91 -21.54 -14.99
CA PRO A 134 -8.04 -20.81 -14.43
C PRO A 134 -9.20 -20.82 -15.44
N SER A 135 -10.42 -21.02 -14.93
CA SER A 135 -11.65 -20.99 -15.72
C SER A 135 -12.31 -19.61 -15.73
N THR A 136 -11.66 -18.60 -15.16
CA THR A 136 -12.14 -17.22 -15.00
C THR A 136 -11.04 -16.26 -15.45
N ASP A 137 -11.45 -15.03 -15.78
CA ASP A 137 -10.54 -13.96 -16.21
C ASP A 137 -9.78 -13.33 -15.03
N GLU A 138 -10.25 -13.54 -13.80
CA GLU A 138 -9.62 -13.03 -12.57
C GLU A 138 -8.76 -14.10 -11.90
N ILE A 139 -7.46 -13.83 -11.76
CA ILE A 139 -6.49 -14.77 -11.22
C ILE A 139 -5.83 -14.15 -9.99
N ALA A 140 -5.82 -14.87 -8.87
CA ALA A 140 -5.10 -14.49 -7.67
C ALA A 140 -3.86 -15.37 -7.48
N VAL A 141 -2.75 -14.75 -7.06
CA VAL A 141 -1.49 -15.44 -6.77
C VAL A 141 -1.20 -15.34 -5.29
N ILE A 142 -0.85 -16.47 -4.66
CA ILE A 142 -0.36 -16.52 -3.28
C ILE A 142 1.16 -16.65 -3.34
N LEU A 143 1.85 -15.62 -2.85
CA LEU A 143 3.29 -15.63 -2.68
C LEU A 143 3.60 -15.92 -1.20
N PRO A 144 4.44 -16.92 -0.88
CA PRO A 144 4.83 -17.26 0.49
C PRO A 144 5.77 -16.23 1.11
#